data_AF-A0A3L7UIZ2-F1
#
_entry.id   AF-A0A3L7UIZ2-F1
#
_cell.length_a   1.000
_cell.length_b   1.000
_cell.length_c   1.000
_cell.angle_alpha   90.00
_cell.angle_beta   90.00
_cell.angle_gamma   90.00
#
_symmetry.space_group_name_H-M   'P 1'
#
loop_
_entity.id
_entity.type
_entity.pdbx_description
1 polymer ?
#
loop_
_entity_poly.entity_id
_entity_poly.type
_entity_poly.pdbx_seq_one_letter_code
_entity_poly.pdbx_strand_id
1 'polypeptide(L)'
;GQDNSILDESLRTFAREARRLLARLAIRMDRFLRRHGRGAASRQLEIGAFSAEMRDLLSVLAVAHHADARGDDSAIPIADCWCRLALSRASGTKLTAADHAAIGRLGESIVLGLLLAQKPEE
;
A
#
# COMPACT_ATOMS: atom_id res chain seq x y z
N GLY A 1 -13.06 13.10 4.22
CA GLY A 1 -11.59 13.11 4.12
C GLY A 1 -11.18 13.01 2.67
N GLN A 2 -9.95 13.41 2.31
CA GLN A 2 -9.46 13.40 0.92
C GLN A 2 -9.64 12.04 0.23
N ASP A 3 -9.63 10.92 0.95
CA ASP A 3 -9.82 9.59 0.35
C ASP A 3 -11.19 9.37 -0.29
N ASN A 4 -12.21 10.17 0.06
CA ASN A 4 -13.53 10.06 -0.55
C ASN A 4 -13.52 10.48 -2.04
N SER A 5 -12.47 11.15 -2.52
CA SER A 5 -12.33 11.49 -3.93
C SER A 5 -11.92 10.30 -4.79
N ILE A 6 -11.32 9.26 -4.21
CA ILE A 6 -10.90 8.07 -4.96
C ILE A 6 -12.15 7.37 -5.48
N LEU A 7 -12.27 7.22 -6.80
CA LEU A 7 -13.44 6.64 -7.47
C LEU A 7 -13.47 5.12 -7.33
N ASP A 8 -12.32 4.44 -7.45
CA ASP A 8 -12.22 3.00 -7.26
C ASP A 8 -12.47 2.61 -5.79
N GLU A 9 -13.42 1.70 -5.57
CA GLU A 9 -13.85 1.32 -4.22
C GLU A 9 -12.76 0.56 -3.44
N SER A 10 -11.98 -0.28 -4.11
CA SER A 10 -10.91 -1.06 -3.48
C SER A 10 -9.77 -0.14 -3.04
N LEU A 11 -9.32 0.74 -3.93
CA LEU A 11 -8.29 1.74 -3.63
C LEU A 11 -8.74 2.69 -2.53
N ARG A 12 -10.01 3.13 -2.54
CA ARG A 12 -10.60 3.94 -1.48
C ARG A 12 -10.56 3.22 -0.13
N THR A 13 -10.86 1.92 -0.12
CA THR A 13 -10.85 1.09 1.08
C THR A 13 -9.43 0.97 1.65
N PHE A 14 -8.44 0.70 0.80
CA PHE A 14 -7.04 0.66 1.22
C PHE A 14 -6.55 2.00 1.76
N ALA A 15 -6.88 3.11 1.11
CA ALA A 15 -6.50 4.44 1.56
C ALA A 15 -7.08 4.76 2.96
N ARG A 16 -8.36 4.44 3.18
CA ARG A 16 -9.01 4.60 4.49
C ARG A 16 -8.34 3.75 5.57
N GLU A 17 -8.00 2.50 5.27
CA GLU A 17 -7.34 1.63 6.23
C GLU A 17 -5.91 2.11 6.54
N ALA A 18 -5.15 2.51 5.52
CA ALA A 18 -3.81 3.08 5.71
C ALA A 18 -3.85 4.33 6.62
N ARG A 19 -4.85 5.21 6.42
CA ARG A 19 -5.02 6.41 7.26
C ARG A 19 -5.35 6.07 8.71
N ARG A 20 -6.18 5.05 8.95
CA ARG A 20 -6.48 4.55 10.31
C ARG A 20 -5.25 3.98 10.97
N LEU A 21 -4.46 3.18 10.26
CA LEU A 21 -3.22 2.60 10.77
C LEU A 21 -2.16 3.69 11.05
N LEU A 22 -2.04 4.72 10.21
CA LEU A 22 -1.17 5.87 10.46
C LEU A 22 -1.54 6.60 11.75
N ALA A 23 -2.83 6.81 12.02
CA ALA A 23 -3.27 7.42 13.27
C ALA A 23 -2.87 6.57 14.49
N ARG A 24 -3.00 5.23 14.39
CA ARG A 24 -2.57 4.31 15.46
C ARG A 24 -1.05 4.29 15.63
N LEU A 25 -0.29 4.34 14.52
CA LEU A 25 1.16 4.43 14.52
C LEU A 25 1.63 5.73 15.19
N ALA A 26 1.02 6.87 14.87
CA ALA A 26 1.33 8.16 15.49
C ALA A 26 1.17 8.12 17.02
N ILE A 27 0.09 7.50 17.52
CA ILE A 27 -0.11 7.31 18.97
C ILE A 27 0.99 6.43 19.58
N ARG A 28 1.39 5.34 18.90
CA ARG A 28 2.48 4.48 19.39
C ARG A 28 3.82 5.21 19.41
N MET A 29 4.11 6.00 18.39
CA MET A 29 5.31 6.84 18.31
C MET A 29 5.33 7.89 19.42
N ASP A 30 4.23 8.60 19.66
CA ASP A 30 4.12 9.58 20.76
C ASP A 30 4.38 8.91 22.13
N ARG A 31 3.75 7.75 22.39
CA ARG A 31 4.00 7.00 23.64
C ARG A 31 5.45 6.53 23.77
N PHE A 32 6.06 6.07 22.68
CA PHE A 32 7.45 5.66 22.65
C PHE A 32 8.39 6.83 22.98
N LEU A 33 8.16 7.99 22.35
CA LEU A 33 8.93 9.22 22.60
C LEU A 33 8.75 9.72 24.04
N ARG A 34 7.54 9.69 24.59
CA ARG A 34 7.29 10.05 25.99
C ARG A 34 7.98 9.12 26.97
N ARG A 35 7.98 7.81 26.68
CA ARG A 35 8.60 6.80 27.55
C ARG A 35 10.11 6.88 27.55
N HIS A 36 10.73 7.13 26.40
CA HIS A 36 12.19 7.04 26.26
C HIS A 36 12.89 8.40 26.19
N GLY A 37 12.17 9.49 25.90
CA GLY A 37 12.72 10.84 25.84
C GLY A 37 14.00 10.91 25.01
N ARG A 38 15.06 11.46 25.60
CA ARG A 38 16.40 11.54 24.97
C ARG A 38 17.01 10.18 24.64
N GLY A 39 16.63 9.12 25.36
CA GLY A 39 17.08 7.74 25.10
C GLY A 39 16.43 7.08 23.89
N ALA A 40 15.44 7.72 23.25
CA ALA A 40 14.80 7.19 22.04
C ALA A 40 15.80 6.99 20.89
N ALA A 41 16.78 7.90 20.73
CA ALA A 41 17.77 7.84 19.65
C ALA A 41 18.65 6.57 19.69
N SER A 42 18.85 6.00 20.88
CA SER A 42 19.61 4.75 21.05
C SER A 42 18.81 3.49 20.68
N ARG A 43 17.50 3.63 20.41
CA ARG A 43 16.58 2.54 20.04
C ARG A 43 16.35 2.51 18.53
N GLN A 44 17.45 2.36 17.79
CA GLN A 44 17.46 2.45 16.33
C GLN A 44 16.61 1.37 15.65
N LEU A 45 16.52 0.17 16.24
CA LEU A 45 15.69 -0.91 15.70
C LEU A 45 14.21 -0.56 15.77
N GLU A 46 13.73 -0.04 16.91
CA GLU A 46 12.35 0.41 17.05
C GLU A 46 12.03 1.61 16.15
N ILE A 47 12.95 2.57 16.04
CA ILE A 47 12.81 3.71 15.11
C ILE A 47 12.76 3.21 13.65
N GLY A 48 13.60 2.24 13.29
CA GLY A 48 13.61 1.61 11.98
C GLY A 48 12.30 0.91 11.67
N ALA A 49 11.74 0.17 12.64
CA ALA A 49 10.45 -0.48 12.51
C ALA A 49 9.30 0.54 12.31
N PHE A 50 9.25 1.61 13.11
CA PHE A 50 8.25 2.68 12.92
C PHE A 50 8.39 3.35 11.54
N SER A 51 9.62 3.55 11.09
CA SER A 51 9.90 4.18 9.79
C SER A 51 9.49 3.28 8.62
N ALA A 52 9.72 1.97 8.73
CA ALA A 52 9.28 0.99 7.74
C ALA A 52 7.74 0.95 7.66
N GLU A 53 7.07 0.84 8.80
CA GLU A 53 5.60 0.84 8.87
C GLU A 53 5.01 2.14 8.31
N MET A 54 5.56 3.30 8.71
CA MET A 54 5.12 4.61 8.20
C MET A 54 5.26 4.69 6.67
N ARG A 55 6.40 4.24 6.13
CA ARG A 55 6.66 4.27 4.68
C ARG A 55 5.67 3.41 3.91
N ASP A 56 5.41 2.19 4.39
CA ASP A 56 4.44 1.31 3.74
C ASP A 56 3.04 1.95 3.73
N LEU A 57 2.57 2.49 4.85
CA LEU A 57 1.24 3.13 4.94
C LEU A 57 1.14 4.41 4.09
N LEU A 58 2.17 5.25 4.08
CA LEU A 58 2.21 6.43 3.20
C LEU A 58 2.25 6.03 1.72
N SER A 59 2.94 4.94 1.38
CA SER A 59 2.98 4.44 0.01
C SER A 59 1.60 4.00 -0.48
N VAL A 60 0.77 3.39 0.38
CA VAL A 60 -0.62 3.02 0.05
C VAL A 60 -1.41 4.26 -0.34
N LEU A 61 -1.32 5.33 0.46
CA LEU A 61 -2.01 6.59 0.15
C LEU A 61 -1.51 7.18 -1.18
N ALA A 62 -0.20 7.26 -1.37
CA ALA A 62 0.38 7.83 -2.58
C ALA A 62 -0.03 7.05 -3.83
N VAL A 63 0.05 5.72 -3.80
CA VAL A 63 -0.27 4.85 -4.93
C VAL A 63 -1.76 4.85 -5.25
N ALA A 64 -2.63 4.77 -4.24
CA ALA A 64 -4.08 4.79 -4.43
C ALA A 64 -4.54 6.12 -5.07
N HIS A 65 -4.08 7.26 -4.55
CA HIS A 65 -4.40 8.58 -5.11
C HIS A 65 -3.77 8.78 -6.50
N HIS A 66 -2.56 8.28 -6.73
CA HIS A 66 -1.90 8.40 -8.03
C HIS A 66 -2.61 7.58 -9.12
N ALA A 67 -2.98 6.34 -8.83
CA ALA A 67 -3.69 5.48 -9.78
C ALA A 67 -5.07 6.03 -10.12
N ASP A 68 -5.80 6.53 -9.12
CA ASP A 68 -7.07 7.22 -9.31
C ASP A 68 -6.92 8.46 -10.20
N ALA A 69 -5.93 9.31 -9.92
CA ALA A 69 -5.67 10.53 -10.70
C ALA A 69 -5.19 10.24 -12.14
N ARG A 70 -4.53 9.10 -12.37
CA ARG A 70 -4.08 8.69 -13.72
C ARG A 70 -5.25 8.28 -14.62
N GLY A 71 -6.31 7.70 -14.06
CA GLY A 71 -7.50 7.29 -14.81
C GLY A 71 -7.26 6.26 -15.91
N ASP A 72 -6.13 5.54 -15.87
CA ASP A 72 -5.79 4.46 -16.81
C ASP A 72 -6.17 3.11 -16.18
N ASP A 73 -6.91 2.31 -16.93
CA ASP A 73 -7.41 1.00 -16.50
C ASP A 73 -6.30 0.04 -16.08
N SER A 74 -5.08 0.19 -16.62
CA SER A 74 -3.93 -0.64 -16.25
C SER A 74 -3.35 -0.27 -14.87
N ALA A 75 -3.55 0.97 -14.40
CA ALA A 75 -2.97 1.46 -13.16
C ALA A 75 -3.71 0.91 -11.92
N ILE A 76 -5.02 0.67 -12.03
CA ILE A 76 -5.86 0.24 -10.90
C ILE A 76 -5.45 -1.16 -10.40
N PRO A 77 -5.30 -2.22 -11.24
CA PRO A 77 -4.89 -3.54 -10.78
C PRO A 77 -3.47 -3.57 -10.18
N ILE A 78 -2.56 -2.76 -10.72
CA ILE A 78 -1.20 -2.61 -10.19
C ILE A 78 -1.25 -1.97 -8.80
N ALA A 79 -2.03 -0.91 -8.64
CA ALA A 79 -2.22 -0.22 -7.38
C ALA A 79 -2.91 -1.10 -6.33
N ASP A 80 -3.92 -1.88 -6.70
CA ASP A 80 -4.57 -2.86 -5.81
C ASP A 80 -3.55 -3.86 -5.26
N CYS A 81 -2.74 -4.46 -6.14
CA CYS A 81 -1.69 -5.41 -5.72
C CYS A 81 -0.66 -4.75 -4.80
N TRP A 82 -0.19 -3.54 -5.12
CA TRP A 82 0.74 -2.81 -4.26
C TRP A 82 0.14 -2.54 -2.88
N CYS A 83 -1.10 -2.06 -2.82
CA CYS A 83 -1.77 -1.70 -1.58
C CYS A 83 -1.95 -2.93 -0.66
N ARG A 84 -2.32 -4.09 -1.21
CA ARG A 84 -2.39 -5.36 -0.47
C ARG A 84 -1.06 -5.72 0.17
N LEU A 85 0.02 -5.70 -0.63
CA LEU A 85 1.37 -6.02 -0.17
C LEU A 85 1.84 -5.06 0.93
N ALA A 86 1.68 -3.76 0.72
CA ALA A 86 2.11 -2.73 1.66
C ALA A 86 1.32 -2.78 2.98
N LEU A 87 0.00 -2.97 2.94
CA LEU A 87 -0.81 -3.11 4.16
C LEU A 87 -0.45 -4.38 4.95
N SER A 88 -0.18 -5.48 4.26
CA SER A 88 0.28 -6.73 4.89
C SER A 88 1.61 -6.53 5.61
N ARG A 89 2.60 -5.86 4.96
CA ARG A 89 3.88 -5.53 5.59
C ARG A 89 3.72 -4.61 6.78
N ALA A 90 2.98 -3.51 6.63
CA ALA A 90 2.76 -2.54 7.69
C ALA A 90 2.08 -3.17 8.92
N SER A 91 1.14 -4.09 8.70
CA SER A 91 0.39 -4.76 9.78
C SER A 91 1.13 -5.97 10.37
N GLY A 92 2.26 -6.38 9.78
CA GLY A 92 2.96 -7.62 10.14
C GLY A 92 2.13 -8.88 9.89
N THR A 93 1.15 -8.82 9.00
CA THR A 93 0.29 -9.95 8.66
C THR A 93 0.82 -10.68 7.43
N LYS A 94 0.46 -11.96 7.30
CA LYS A 94 0.73 -12.74 6.08
C LYS A 94 -0.28 -12.38 5.00
N LEU A 95 0.14 -12.49 3.74
CA LEU A 95 -0.75 -12.39 2.59
C LEU A 95 -1.81 -13.49 2.62
N THR A 96 -3.03 -13.12 2.28
CA THR A 96 -4.18 -14.02 2.20
C THR A 96 -4.21 -14.72 0.84
N ALA A 97 -5.02 -15.78 0.71
CA ALA A 97 -5.25 -16.42 -0.59
C ALA A 97 -5.80 -15.44 -1.64
N ALA A 98 -6.64 -14.48 -1.22
CA ALA A 98 -7.17 -13.45 -2.10
C ALA A 98 -6.07 -12.52 -2.64
N ASP A 99 -5.06 -12.20 -1.82
CA ASP A 99 -3.94 -11.36 -2.24
C ASP A 99 -3.07 -12.08 -3.28
N HIS A 100 -2.77 -13.37 -3.05
CA HIS A 100 -2.05 -14.18 -4.03
C HIS A 100 -2.84 -14.30 -5.35
N ALA A 101 -4.16 -14.48 -5.28
CA ALA A 101 -5.01 -14.53 -6.47
C ALA A 101 -5.03 -13.20 -7.24
N ALA A 102 -5.00 -12.05 -6.54
CA ALA A 102 -4.91 -10.73 -7.19
C ALA A 102 -3.59 -10.57 -7.95
N ILE A 103 -2.47 -10.98 -7.33
CA ILE A 103 -1.14 -10.97 -7.97
C ILE A 103 -1.13 -11.90 -9.19
N GLY A 104 -1.71 -13.09 -9.07
CA GLY A 104 -1.83 -14.04 -10.19
C GLY A 104 -2.59 -13.45 -11.38
N ARG A 105 -3.76 -12.85 -11.15
CA ARG A 105 -4.55 -12.18 -12.19
C ARG A 105 -3.81 -11.03 -12.85
N LEU A 106 -3.08 -10.23 -12.08
CA LEU A 106 -2.25 -9.16 -12.64
C LEU A 106 -1.15 -9.75 -13.56
N GLY A 107 -0.49 -10.81 -13.12
CA GLY A 107 0.51 -11.53 -13.93
C GLY A 107 -0.06 -12.07 -15.24
N GLU A 108 -1.22 -12.74 -15.18
CA GLU A 108 -1.94 -13.23 -16.36
C GLU A 108 -2.29 -12.11 -17.34
N SER A 109 -2.80 -10.98 -16.82
CA SER A 109 -3.14 -9.81 -17.64
C SER A 109 -1.93 -9.21 -18.34
N ILE A 110 -0.79 -9.12 -17.65
CA ILE A 110 0.46 -8.59 -18.23
C ILE A 110 0.95 -9.52 -19.33
N VAL A 111 0.96 -10.84 -19.09
CA VAL A 111 1.39 -11.82 -20.10
C VAL A 111 0.49 -11.80 -21.32
N LEU A 112 -0.84 -11.77 -21.13
CA LEU A 112 -1.81 -11.69 -22.23
C LEU A 112 -1.60 -10.41 -23.07
N GLY A 113 -1.43 -9.26 -22.41
CA GLY A 113 -1.18 -7.99 -23.08
C GLY A 113 0.10 -8.00 -23.92
N LEU A 114 1.18 -8.60 -23.41
CA LEU A 114 2.43 -8.77 -24.14
C LEU A 114 2.29 -9.68 -25.37
N LEU A 115 1.55 -10.79 -25.24
CA LEU A 115 1.32 -11.72 -26.35
C LEU A 115 0.46 -11.09 -27.45
N LEU A 116 -0.54 -10.30 -27.09
CA LEU A 116 -1.37 -9.57 -28.06
C LEU A 116 -0.57 -8.49 -28.79
N ALA A 117 0.34 -7.79 -28.09
CA ALA A 117 1.22 -6.79 -28.69
C ALA A 117 2.27 -7.40 -29.65
N GLN A 118 2.53 -8.71 -29.59
CA GLN A 118 3.49 -9.41 -30.46
C GLN A 118 2.86 -9.99 -31.74
N LYS A 119 1.52 -9.98 -31.89
CA LYS A 119 0.90 -10.43 -33.15
C LYS A 119 1.15 -9.39 -34.25
N PRO A 120 1.79 -9.76 -35.38
CA PRO A 120 1.89 -8.86 -36.51
C PRO A 120 0.48 -8.64 -37.10
N GLU A 121 0.16 -7.39 -37.46
CA GLU A 121 -1.01 -7.09 -38.28
C GLU A 121 -0.81 -7.79 -39.64
N GLU A 122 -1.67 -8.76 -39.93
CA GLU A 122 -1.78 -9.40 -41.27
C GLU A 122 -2.48 -8.46 -42.26
#